data_AF-A0A9Q8SFH6-F1
#
_entry.id   AF-A0A9Q8SFH6-F1
#
_cell.length_a   1.000
_cell.length_b   1.000
_cell.length_c   1.000
_cell.angle_alpha   90.00
_cell.angle_beta   90.00
_cell.angle_gamma   90.00
#
_symmetry.space_group_name_H-M   'P 1'
#
loop_
_entity.id
_entity.type
_entity.pdbx_description
1 polymer ?
#
loop_
_entity_poly.entity_id
_entity_poly.type
_entity_poly.pdbx_seq_one_letter_code
_entity_poly.pdbx_strand_id
1 'polypeptide(L)'
;MSTCLSDLNTLFLQPAATGTMTTRTFSESSLAKLAYFPPSKRGPGFRTISMASYSSSSSSEDSVEVPDDLNSKEILLFSGFDDEIADMIWRHWCNDEDQQDFVVEAGRHYIKAKATELNAYDEDDDWDAALQNMGISTEMRQSIMTPEFKDVRCTQSAAYWALDNLDEAFNFLSGLSNKIDKLHNANTIDRVKSPDENKKPQPAMRSGRQGRSSKSSSSGDHSTPTTSSSSSPPNALEGRTMMYKGGSEARLQNGIDEAQSLLIGRLYSTAPTDFHPSSNELLYFTKHQGVAIKYARYQAERLPAVKAAVLQVAIPNSLINDAREIYGDNWRDLVWNSRNQRLHARGIRLPNHLRPFTSCDVLVSNLCTDATEKISTRMTDKSELKMSKLPNGAKVTQHVIQTLSRQTEIATQTVGFVWLVPYIPSEHGNEKK
;
A
#
# COMPACT_ATOMS: atom_id res chain seq x y z
N MET A 1 -65.11 -1.71 10.87
CA MET A 1 -65.23 -0.60 9.90
C MET A 1 -64.30 -0.91 8.74
N SER A 2 -64.89 -0.99 7.55
CA SER A 2 -64.36 -1.08 6.16
C SER A 2 -62.94 -1.61 5.93
N THR A 3 -62.70 -2.74 5.25
CA THR A 3 -62.92 -3.10 3.81
C THR A 3 -62.21 -2.20 2.79
N CYS A 4 -61.22 -2.77 2.09
CA CYS A 4 -61.09 -2.93 0.61
C CYS A 4 -59.60 -3.21 0.26
N LEU A 5 -59.22 -4.36 -0.32
CA LEU A 5 -59.33 -4.78 -1.75
C LEU A 5 -58.54 -3.82 -2.67
N SER A 6 -57.65 -4.21 -3.59
CA SER A 6 -57.61 -5.42 -4.44
C SER A 6 -56.32 -5.49 -5.31
N ASP A 7 -55.82 -6.71 -5.52
CA ASP A 7 -55.43 -7.43 -6.77
C ASP A 7 -54.63 -6.82 -7.95
N LEU A 8 -53.54 -7.54 -8.28
CA LEU A 8 -53.10 -8.18 -9.55
C LEU A 8 -53.30 -7.50 -10.94
N ASN A 9 -52.21 -7.34 -11.71
CA ASN A 9 -51.88 -8.08 -12.97
C ASN A 9 -50.77 -7.45 -13.86
N THR A 10 -49.77 -8.27 -14.23
CA THR A 10 -49.35 -8.69 -15.61
C THR A 10 -48.74 -7.72 -16.66
N LEU A 11 -47.42 -7.92 -16.91
CA LEU A 11 -46.62 -8.05 -18.16
C LEU A 11 -46.59 -7.03 -19.34
N PHE A 12 -45.33 -6.81 -19.77
CA PHE A 12 -44.74 -6.67 -21.14
C PHE A 12 -44.32 -5.30 -21.73
N LEU A 13 -43.06 -5.33 -22.24
CA LEU A 13 -42.42 -4.62 -23.36
C LEU A 13 -41.66 -3.28 -23.16
N GLN A 14 -40.35 -3.36 -23.49
CA GLN A 14 -39.38 -2.30 -23.89
C GLN A 14 -39.88 -1.47 -25.11
N PRO A 15 -39.34 -0.25 -25.44
CA PRO A 15 -37.91 -0.03 -25.75
C PRO A 15 -37.31 1.38 -25.46
N ALA A 16 -36.05 1.52 -25.87
CA ALA A 16 -35.04 2.55 -25.60
C ALA A 16 -35.33 4.00 -26.04
N ALA A 17 -34.69 4.97 -25.36
CA ALA A 17 -34.26 6.24 -25.95
C ALA A 17 -33.09 6.90 -25.16
N THR A 18 -32.00 7.07 -25.89
CA THR A 18 -30.95 8.12 -25.87
C THR A 18 -30.99 9.20 -24.77
N GLY A 19 -29.95 9.22 -23.93
CA GLY A 19 -29.56 10.37 -23.10
C GLY A 19 -28.20 10.92 -23.56
N THR A 20 -28.19 12.17 -23.99
CA THR A 20 -27.04 12.97 -24.40
C THR A 20 -26.08 13.20 -23.23
N MET A 21 -24.82 12.77 -23.37
CA MET A 21 -23.75 13.12 -22.43
C MET A 21 -23.25 14.54 -22.71
N THR A 22 -23.37 15.36 -21.67
CA THR A 22 -22.90 16.74 -21.58
C THR A 22 -21.39 16.74 -21.41
N THR A 23 -20.69 17.43 -22.30
CA THR A 23 -19.26 17.73 -22.15
C THR A 23 -19.06 18.58 -20.91
N ARG A 24 -18.41 18.04 -19.87
CA ARG A 24 -17.91 18.86 -18.74
C ARG A 24 -16.57 19.46 -19.13
N THR A 25 -16.62 20.70 -19.58
CA THR A 25 -15.45 21.59 -19.58
C THR A 25 -15.07 21.83 -18.12
N PHE A 26 -13.82 21.52 -17.74
CA PHE A 26 -13.32 21.86 -16.41
C PHE A 26 -13.40 23.37 -16.23
N SER A 27 -14.09 23.82 -15.18
CA SER A 27 -14.15 25.23 -14.83
C SER A 27 -12.78 25.70 -14.36
N GLU A 28 -12.46 26.96 -14.64
CA GLU A 28 -11.27 27.65 -14.11
C GLU A 28 -11.16 27.54 -12.58
N SER A 29 -12.30 27.37 -11.88
CA SER A 29 -12.35 27.09 -10.44
C SER A 29 -11.84 25.70 -10.02
N SER A 30 -11.83 24.70 -10.91
CA SER A 30 -11.25 23.37 -10.64
C SER A 30 -9.73 23.37 -10.80
N LEU A 31 -9.20 24.18 -11.73
CA LEU A 31 -7.76 24.46 -11.85
C LEU A 31 -7.26 25.37 -10.73
N ALA A 32 -8.07 26.34 -10.29
CA ALA A 32 -7.77 27.15 -9.12
C ALA A 32 -7.67 26.32 -7.83
N LYS A 33 -8.43 25.22 -7.68
CA LYS A 33 -8.32 24.30 -6.53
C LYS A 33 -7.02 23.48 -6.51
N LEU A 34 -6.33 23.34 -7.65
CA LEU A 34 -5.00 22.74 -7.72
C LEU A 34 -3.88 23.77 -7.51
N ALA A 35 -4.13 25.03 -7.86
CA ALA A 35 -3.20 26.16 -7.63
C ALA A 35 -3.29 26.74 -6.21
N TYR A 36 -4.39 26.50 -5.51
CA TYR A 36 -4.64 26.98 -4.15
C TYR A 36 -4.62 25.77 -3.21
N PHE A 37 -3.44 25.44 -2.68
CA PHE A 37 -3.40 24.81 -1.37
C PHE A 37 -4.23 25.71 -0.45
N PRO A 38 -5.32 25.25 0.19
CA PRO A 38 -5.88 26.04 1.29
C PRO A 38 -4.71 26.33 2.24
N PRO A 39 -4.58 27.55 2.78
CA PRO A 39 -3.46 27.87 3.65
C PRO A 39 -3.44 26.83 4.76
N SER A 40 -2.40 25.98 4.76
CA SER A 40 -2.19 25.01 5.81
C SER A 40 -2.23 25.78 7.12
N LYS A 41 -3.21 25.49 7.98
CA LYS A 41 -3.16 26.03 9.33
C LYS A 41 -1.97 25.35 10.00
N ARG A 42 -0.97 26.15 10.35
CA ARG A 42 0.22 25.68 11.07
C ARG A 42 -0.12 25.71 12.56
N GLY A 43 -0.13 24.54 13.17
CA GLY A 43 -0.05 24.38 14.62
C GLY A 43 1.41 24.30 15.06
N PRO A 44 1.68 24.16 16.37
CA PRO A 44 3.03 23.83 16.83
C PRO A 44 3.43 22.43 16.33
N GLY A 45 4.34 22.37 15.34
CA GLY A 45 4.95 21.14 14.83
C GLY A 45 4.14 20.36 13.78
N PHE A 46 2.85 20.64 13.63
CA PHE A 46 1.95 20.00 12.65
C PHE A 46 1.36 21.00 11.66
N ARG A 47 1.12 20.52 10.44
CA ARG A 47 0.30 21.18 9.42
C ARG A 47 -0.91 20.33 9.06
N THR A 48 -2.05 20.97 8.92
CA THR A 48 -3.25 20.31 8.38
C THR A 48 -3.21 20.33 6.86
N ILE A 49 -3.32 19.15 6.24
CA ILE A 49 -3.44 18.99 4.79
C ILE A 49 -4.78 18.34 4.43
N SER A 50 -5.34 18.71 3.28
CA SER A 50 -6.51 18.00 2.75
C SER A 50 -6.08 16.67 2.12
N MET A 51 -6.83 15.61 2.42
CA MET A 51 -6.64 14.27 1.82
C MET A 51 -6.79 14.30 0.29
N ALA A 52 -7.60 15.24 -0.23
CA ALA A 52 -7.81 15.42 -1.66
C ALA A 52 -6.55 15.95 -2.39
N SER A 53 -5.63 16.60 -1.69
CA SER A 53 -4.45 17.23 -2.31
C SER A 53 -3.37 16.24 -2.73
N TYR A 54 -3.36 15.02 -2.19
CA TYR A 54 -2.31 14.02 -2.48
C TYR A 54 -2.84 12.67 -2.95
N SER A 55 -4.16 12.55 -3.09
CA SER A 55 -4.83 11.34 -3.56
C SER A 55 -5.72 11.63 -4.74
N SER A 56 -5.57 10.81 -5.77
CA SER A 56 -6.29 10.92 -7.04
C SER A 56 -7.79 10.58 -6.92
N SER A 57 -8.25 10.07 -5.77
CA SER A 57 -9.54 9.39 -5.63
C SER A 57 -10.47 9.90 -4.53
N SER A 58 -10.09 10.87 -3.68
CA SER A 58 -10.99 11.35 -2.61
C SER A 58 -11.72 12.64 -2.97
N SER A 59 -13.05 12.57 -3.00
CA SER A 59 -13.96 13.72 -2.98
C SER A 59 -14.30 14.20 -1.55
N SER A 60 -13.69 13.63 -0.51
CA SER A 60 -13.98 14.00 0.87
C SER A 60 -13.25 15.29 1.28
N GLU A 61 -13.90 16.08 2.13
CA GLU A 61 -13.32 17.27 2.77
C GLU A 61 -12.36 16.89 3.92
N ASP A 62 -12.01 15.61 4.06
CA ASP A 62 -11.20 15.12 5.16
C ASP A 62 -9.82 15.77 5.14
N SER A 63 -9.37 16.16 6.32
CA SER A 63 -8.05 16.71 6.56
C SER A 63 -7.29 15.84 7.54
N VAL A 64 -5.99 15.72 7.33
CA VAL A 64 -5.08 15.02 8.23
C VAL A 64 -4.02 15.98 8.74
N GLU A 65 -3.68 15.85 10.02
CA GLU A 65 -2.54 16.55 10.61
C GLU A 65 -1.28 15.76 10.33
N VAL A 66 -0.32 16.39 9.67
CA VAL A 66 0.98 15.79 9.36
C VAL A 66 2.11 16.63 9.98
N PRO A 67 3.21 16.00 10.41
CA PRO A 67 4.40 16.71 10.88
C PRO A 67 4.93 17.68 9.82
N ASP A 68 5.45 18.81 10.28
CA ASP A 68 6.08 19.80 9.40
C ASP A 68 7.48 19.37 8.92
N ASP A 69 8.22 18.68 9.80
CA ASP A 69 9.57 18.17 9.59
C ASP A 69 9.61 16.65 9.80
N LEU A 70 10.41 15.94 9.00
CA LEU A 70 10.64 14.50 9.12
C LEU A 70 11.58 14.15 10.28
N ASN A 71 12.34 15.13 10.79
CA ASN A 71 13.21 15.01 11.95
C ASN A 71 12.65 15.79 13.14
N SER A 72 11.52 15.31 13.67
CA SER A 72 10.86 15.97 14.80
C SER A 72 10.22 14.98 15.77
N LYS A 73 9.77 15.45 16.94
CA LYS A 73 8.97 14.64 17.87
C LYS A 73 7.65 14.21 17.24
N GLU A 74 7.07 15.08 16.42
CA GLU A 74 5.76 14.91 15.81
C GLU A 74 5.69 13.70 14.87
N ILE A 75 6.78 13.32 14.21
CA ILE A 75 6.78 12.08 13.40
C ILE A 75 6.67 10.81 14.26
N LEU A 76 7.21 10.81 15.48
CA LEU A 76 7.04 9.69 16.41
C LEU A 76 5.58 9.61 16.87
N LEU A 77 4.98 10.75 17.23
CA LEU A 77 3.55 10.84 17.58
C LEU A 77 2.67 10.35 16.43
N PHE A 78 2.91 10.85 15.22
CA PHE A 78 2.17 10.46 14.02
C PHE A 78 2.32 8.96 13.70
N SER A 79 3.48 8.38 14.02
CA SER A 79 3.75 6.95 13.86
C SER A 79 3.10 6.08 14.93
N GLY A 80 2.44 6.69 15.92
CA GLY A 80 1.69 5.99 16.96
C GLY A 80 2.46 5.78 18.26
N PHE A 81 3.51 6.53 18.55
CA PHE A 81 4.11 6.55 19.88
C PHE A 81 3.26 7.36 20.87
N ASP A 82 3.30 6.97 22.15
CA ASP A 82 2.81 7.78 23.26
C ASP A 82 3.65 9.06 23.41
N ASP A 83 3.04 10.15 23.89
CA ASP A 83 3.68 11.47 23.96
C ASP A 83 4.94 11.50 24.84
N GLU A 84 4.88 10.85 26.00
CA GLU A 84 6.02 10.74 26.93
C GLU A 84 7.19 10.00 26.29
N ILE A 85 6.91 8.89 25.59
CA ILE A 85 7.96 8.09 24.95
C ILE A 85 8.52 8.82 23.72
N ALA A 86 7.67 9.45 22.92
CA ALA A 86 8.10 10.27 21.80
C ALA A 86 9.03 11.42 22.25
N ASP A 87 8.68 12.09 23.34
CA ASP A 87 9.48 13.16 23.95
C ASP A 87 10.83 12.65 24.47
N MET A 88 10.84 11.48 25.12
CA MET A 88 12.06 10.84 25.60
C MET A 88 12.99 10.46 24.43
N ILE A 89 12.48 9.78 23.40
CA ILE A 89 13.27 9.38 22.22
C ILE A 89 13.81 10.63 21.52
N TRP A 90 12.97 11.65 21.33
CA TRP A 90 13.36 12.92 20.72
C TRP A 90 14.49 13.61 21.49
N ARG A 91 14.36 13.76 22.82
CA ARG A 91 15.43 14.36 23.63
C ARG A 91 16.73 13.58 23.58
N HIS A 92 16.65 12.25 23.58
CA HIS A 92 17.84 11.41 23.47
C HIS A 92 18.55 11.64 22.12
N TRP A 93 17.78 11.62 21.02
CA TRP A 93 18.30 11.90 19.68
C TRP A 93 18.87 13.31 19.54
N CYS A 94 18.21 14.34 20.11
CA CYS A 94 18.72 15.71 20.10
C CYS A 94 20.04 15.91 20.87
N ASN A 95 20.31 15.07 21.86
CA ASN A 95 21.53 15.13 22.66
C ASN A 95 22.65 14.26 22.08
N ASP A 96 22.38 13.46 21.05
CA ASP A 96 23.40 12.72 20.34
C ASP A 96 24.27 13.70 19.54
N GLU A 97 25.59 13.66 19.75
CA GLU A 97 26.55 14.53 19.06
C GLU A 97 26.66 14.15 17.57
N ASP A 98 26.30 12.90 17.23
CA ASP A 98 26.36 12.33 15.89
C ASP A 98 24.96 12.12 15.30
N GLN A 99 24.16 13.21 15.19
CA GLN A 99 22.85 13.24 14.48
C GLN A 99 22.99 13.03 12.96
N GLN A 100 23.55 11.90 12.55
CA GLN A 100 23.70 11.54 11.14
C GLN A 100 22.42 10.90 10.59
N ASP A 101 21.60 10.32 11.47
CA ASP A 101 20.41 9.56 11.10
C ASP A 101 19.09 10.27 11.46
N PHE A 102 18.00 9.89 10.78
CA PHE A 102 16.67 10.40 11.08
C PHE A 102 16.18 9.97 12.47
N VAL A 103 15.35 10.80 13.13
CA VAL A 103 14.75 10.48 14.44
C VAL A 103 13.99 9.14 14.44
N VAL A 104 13.46 8.73 13.28
CA VAL A 104 12.79 7.44 13.09
C VAL A 104 13.73 6.26 13.36
N GLU A 105 15.02 6.37 13.08
CA GLU A 105 15.99 5.32 13.39
C GLU A 105 16.17 5.15 14.91
N ALA A 106 16.14 6.25 15.68
CA ALA A 106 16.09 6.19 17.14
C ALA A 106 14.81 5.49 17.63
N GLY A 107 13.67 5.76 16.99
CA GLY A 107 12.41 5.04 17.24
C GLY A 107 12.51 3.54 16.97
N ARG A 108 13.14 3.12 15.86
CA ARG A 108 13.38 1.70 15.55
C ARG A 108 14.26 1.04 16.61
N HIS A 109 15.36 1.70 16.99
CA HIS A 109 16.26 1.19 18.01
C HIS A 109 15.54 1.02 19.35
N TYR A 110 14.71 1.99 19.72
CA TYR A 110 13.89 1.91 20.94
C TYR A 110 12.95 0.70 20.91
N ILE A 111 12.16 0.52 19.84
CA ILE A 111 11.25 -0.63 19.71
C ILE A 111 12.02 -1.96 19.79
N LYS A 112 13.13 -2.08 19.05
CA LYS A 112 13.95 -3.29 19.05
C LYS A 112 14.52 -3.60 20.44
N ALA A 113 15.01 -2.58 21.15
CA ALA A 113 15.51 -2.74 22.51
C ALA A 113 14.39 -3.23 23.45
N LYS A 114 13.21 -2.60 23.42
CA LYS A 114 12.06 -2.99 24.23
C LYS A 114 11.49 -4.37 23.88
N ALA A 115 11.57 -4.77 22.62
CA ALA A 115 11.21 -6.12 22.20
C ALA A 115 12.11 -7.21 22.79
N THR A 116 13.33 -6.89 23.24
CA THR A 116 14.18 -7.86 23.97
C THR A 116 13.71 -8.09 25.40
N GLU A 117 13.05 -7.10 26.02
CA GLU A 117 12.50 -7.17 27.37
C GLU A 117 11.14 -7.89 27.36
N LEU A 118 10.23 -7.48 26.46
CA LEU A 118 8.88 -8.03 26.32
C LEU A 118 8.41 -7.92 24.87
N ASN A 119 8.03 -9.05 24.28
CA ASN A 119 7.43 -9.12 22.95
C ASN A 119 6.33 -10.18 22.93
N ALA A 120 5.31 -9.94 22.11
CA ALA A 120 4.17 -10.83 21.93
C ALA A 120 4.15 -11.32 20.48
N TYR A 121 3.95 -12.61 20.26
CA TYR A 121 3.97 -13.22 18.93
C TYR A 121 3.17 -14.51 18.83
N ASP A 122 2.56 -14.96 19.93
CA ASP A 122 1.48 -15.95 19.94
C ASP A 122 0.17 -15.29 20.34
N GLU A 123 -0.94 -16.00 20.11
CA GLU A 123 -2.27 -15.52 20.45
C GLU A 123 -2.43 -15.25 21.95
N ASP A 124 -1.86 -16.13 22.78
CA ASP A 124 -2.02 -16.13 24.24
C ASP A 124 -1.06 -15.18 24.97
N ASP A 125 -0.19 -14.49 24.22
CA ASP A 125 0.71 -13.49 24.79
C ASP A 125 -0.04 -12.21 25.20
N ASP A 126 0.54 -11.48 26.14
CA ASP A 126 0.05 -10.14 26.51
C ASP A 126 0.51 -9.09 25.47
N TRP A 127 -0.26 -8.98 24.39
CA TRP A 127 0.00 -8.04 23.30
C TRP A 127 -0.10 -6.58 23.73
N ASP A 128 -1.03 -6.25 24.64
CA ASP A 128 -1.20 -4.88 25.10
C ASP A 128 0.02 -4.45 25.92
N ALA A 129 0.44 -5.28 26.88
CA ALA A 129 1.65 -5.00 27.67
C ALA A 129 2.91 -4.93 26.80
N ALA A 130 3.05 -5.81 25.81
CA ALA A 130 4.20 -5.79 24.90
C ALA A 130 4.26 -4.50 24.06
N LEU A 131 3.15 -4.09 23.46
CA LEU A 131 3.09 -2.85 22.67
C LEU A 131 3.23 -1.61 23.56
N GLN A 132 2.66 -1.63 24.76
CA GLN A 132 2.82 -0.55 25.74
C GLN A 132 4.28 -0.41 26.18
N ASN A 133 4.98 -1.53 26.41
CA ASN A 133 6.41 -1.52 26.73
C ASN A 133 7.26 -0.90 25.60
N MET A 134 6.83 -1.05 24.35
CA MET A 134 7.44 -0.40 23.17
C MET A 134 7.03 1.07 23.01
N GLY A 135 6.19 1.60 23.92
CA GLY A 135 5.74 2.98 23.91
C GLY A 135 4.72 3.31 22.83
N ILE A 136 4.00 2.30 22.33
CA ILE A 136 2.95 2.47 21.32
C ILE A 136 1.69 2.96 22.00
N SER A 137 1.08 4.00 21.44
CA SER A 137 -0.09 4.69 22.00
C SER A 137 -1.31 3.81 22.15
N THR A 138 -2.13 4.09 23.16
CA THR A 138 -3.31 3.28 23.48
C THR A 138 -4.25 3.12 22.27
N GLU A 139 -4.45 4.19 21.48
CA GLU A 139 -5.26 4.14 20.25
C GLU A 139 -4.64 3.18 19.22
N MET A 140 -3.34 3.31 18.94
CA MET A 140 -2.63 2.45 17.99
C MET A 140 -2.62 0.98 18.46
N ARG A 141 -2.45 0.72 19.77
CA ARG A 141 -2.52 -0.63 20.34
C ARG A 141 -3.89 -1.26 20.09
N GLN A 142 -4.97 -0.50 20.32
CA GLN A 142 -6.34 -0.97 20.08
C GLN A 142 -6.54 -1.32 18.59
N SER A 143 -6.07 -0.48 17.68
CA SER A 143 -6.17 -0.75 16.23
C SER A 143 -5.34 -1.96 15.77
N ILE A 144 -4.13 -2.15 16.31
CA ILE A 144 -3.32 -3.35 16.03
C ILE A 144 -4.06 -4.61 16.51
N MET A 145 -4.69 -4.54 17.68
CA MET A 145 -5.33 -5.66 18.36
C MET A 145 -6.79 -5.92 17.96
N THR A 146 -7.33 -5.21 16.95
CA THR A 146 -8.70 -5.42 16.47
C THR A 146 -8.99 -6.92 16.24
N PRO A 147 -10.00 -7.52 16.91
CA PRO A 147 -10.20 -8.98 16.92
C PRO A 147 -10.40 -9.61 15.54
N GLU A 148 -10.96 -8.87 14.59
CA GLU A 148 -11.20 -9.35 13.22
C GLU A 148 -9.92 -9.67 12.44
N PHE A 149 -8.80 -9.02 12.79
CA PHE A 149 -7.50 -9.19 12.14
C PHE A 149 -6.56 -10.09 12.92
N LYS A 150 -7.06 -10.83 13.89
CA LYS A 150 -6.25 -11.72 14.72
C LYS A 150 -5.35 -12.67 13.90
N ASP A 151 -5.88 -13.25 12.82
CA ASP A 151 -5.13 -14.11 11.90
C ASP A 151 -4.01 -13.38 11.15
N VAL A 152 -4.22 -12.11 10.79
CA VAL A 152 -3.19 -11.25 10.18
C VAL A 152 -2.18 -10.83 11.24
N ARG A 153 -2.64 -10.30 12.37
CA ARG A 153 -1.83 -9.90 13.52
C ARG A 153 -0.87 -11.01 13.96
N CYS A 154 -1.35 -12.24 14.13
CA CYS A 154 -0.50 -13.35 14.58
C CYS A 154 0.52 -13.85 13.54
N THR A 155 0.50 -13.38 12.29
CA THR A 155 1.52 -13.74 11.30
C THR A 155 2.90 -13.15 11.59
N GLN A 156 2.96 -12.16 12.49
CA GLN A 156 4.16 -11.43 12.89
C GLN A 156 4.11 -11.07 14.39
N SER A 157 5.22 -10.58 14.95
CA SER A 157 5.29 -10.14 16.35
C SER A 157 4.73 -8.74 16.58
N ALA A 158 4.47 -8.38 17.84
CA ALA A 158 4.11 -7.02 18.26
C ALA A 158 5.20 -6.03 17.85
N ALA A 159 6.47 -6.38 18.03
CA ALA A 159 7.60 -5.57 17.59
C ALA A 159 7.61 -5.34 16.08
N TYR A 160 7.29 -6.37 15.28
CA TYR A 160 7.15 -6.22 13.84
C TYR A 160 6.06 -5.20 13.49
N TRP A 161 4.86 -5.30 14.06
CA TRP A 161 3.77 -4.39 13.72
C TRP A 161 4.02 -2.95 14.18
N ALA A 162 4.70 -2.77 15.31
CA ALA A 162 5.17 -1.47 15.77
C ALA A 162 6.17 -0.84 14.78
N LEU A 163 7.17 -1.61 14.33
CA LEU A 163 8.15 -1.16 13.33
C LEU A 163 7.50 -0.89 11.96
N ASP A 164 6.60 -1.77 11.52
CA ASP A 164 5.88 -1.63 10.25
C ASP A 164 5.03 -0.35 10.22
N ASN A 165 4.36 -0.01 11.32
CA ASN A 165 3.62 1.26 11.43
C ASN A 165 4.54 2.49 11.35
N LEU A 166 5.67 2.47 12.08
CA LEU A 166 6.67 3.53 12.03
C LEU A 166 7.22 3.73 10.61
N ASP A 167 7.45 2.63 9.89
CA ASP A 167 7.99 2.64 8.53
C ASP A 167 6.99 3.17 7.53
N GLU A 168 5.74 2.70 7.61
CA GLU A 168 4.68 3.15 6.72
C GLU A 168 4.34 4.63 6.95
N ALA A 169 4.38 5.10 8.20
CA ALA A 169 4.24 6.51 8.55
C ALA A 169 5.37 7.36 7.95
N PHE A 170 6.63 6.96 8.15
CA PHE A 170 7.79 7.66 7.59
C PHE A 170 7.78 7.68 6.06
N ASN A 171 7.47 6.55 5.42
CA ASN A 171 7.39 6.44 3.97
C ASN A 171 6.28 7.32 3.39
N PHE A 172 5.12 7.36 4.05
CA PHE A 172 4.03 8.25 3.67
C PHE A 172 4.44 9.72 3.73
N LEU A 173 5.00 10.17 4.86
CA LEU A 173 5.41 11.56 5.06
C LEU A 173 6.55 11.96 4.12
N SER A 174 7.54 11.09 3.91
CA SER A 174 8.62 11.30 2.95
C SER A 174 8.10 11.41 1.51
N GLY A 175 7.17 10.54 1.13
CA GLY A 175 6.51 10.59 -0.17
C GLY A 175 5.70 11.89 -0.36
N LEU A 176 5.01 12.34 0.68
CA LEU A 176 4.27 13.59 0.68
C LEU A 176 5.21 14.81 0.56
N SER A 177 6.29 14.87 1.35
CA SER A 177 7.27 15.96 1.28
C SER A 177 7.84 16.10 -0.13
N ASN A 178 8.28 14.98 -0.71
CA ASN A 178 8.81 14.95 -2.07
C ASN A 178 7.80 15.45 -3.12
N LYS A 179 6.51 15.16 -2.95
CA LYS A 179 5.46 15.66 -3.85
C LYS A 179 5.30 17.18 -3.72
N ILE A 180 5.28 17.70 -2.50
CA ILE A 180 5.18 19.14 -2.23
C ILE A 180 6.38 19.88 -2.84
N ASP A 181 7.60 19.37 -2.65
CA ASP A 181 8.82 19.97 -3.18
C ASP A 181 8.83 20.00 -4.72
N LYS A 182 8.42 18.90 -5.36
CA LYS A 182 8.28 18.84 -6.83
C LYS A 182 7.28 19.87 -7.35
N LEU A 183 6.14 20.04 -6.69
CA LEU A 183 5.13 21.03 -7.08
C LEU A 183 5.64 22.46 -6.89
N HIS A 184 6.34 22.74 -5.78
CA HIS A 184 6.95 24.04 -5.53
C HIS A 184 7.99 24.40 -6.59
N ASN A 185 8.84 23.43 -6.96
CA ASN A 185 9.87 23.63 -7.99
C ASN A 185 9.27 23.83 -9.39
N ALA A 186 8.21 23.09 -9.75
CA ALA A 186 7.51 23.28 -11.03
C ALA A 186 6.90 24.69 -11.14
N ASN A 187 6.22 25.15 -10.09
CA ASN A 187 5.61 26.49 -10.06
C ASN A 187 6.63 27.63 -10.08
N THR A 188 7.82 27.41 -9.53
CA THR A 188 8.91 28.41 -9.55
C THR A 188 9.47 28.58 -10.97
N ILE A 189 9.64 27.49 -11.71
CA ILE A 189 10.16 27.52 -13.08
C ILE A 189 9.21 28.26 -14.05
N ASP A 190 7.90 28.05 -13.91
CA ASP A 190 6.92 28.74 -14.75
C ASP A 190 6.78 30.24 -14.43
N ARG A 191 7.08 30.66 -13.19
CA ARG A 191 7.12 32.09 -12.82
C ARG A 191 8.36 32.82 -13.33
N VAL A 192 9.49 32.14 -13.50
CA VAL A 192 10.72 32.76 -14.07
C VAL A 192 10.56 33.08 -15.57
N LYS A 193 9.51 32.56 -16.23
CA LYS A 193 9.11 32.96 -17.59
C LYS A 193 8.07 34.09 -17.62
N SER A 194 7.96 34.88 -16.55
CA SER A 194 7.30 36.19 -16.68
C SER A 194 8.06 37.02 -17.71
N PRO A 195 7.39 37.62 -18.70
CA PRO A 195 8.06 38.43 -19.71
C PRO A 195 8.87 39.53 -19.04
N ASP A 196 10.12 39.67 -19.46
CA ASP A 196 11.06 40.73 -19.09
C ASP A 196 10.32 42.05 -18.81
N GLU A 197 10.48 42.61 -17.60
CA GLU A 197 9.78 43.84 -17.16
C GLU A 197 10.01 45.01 -18.12
N ASN A 198 11.06 44.96 -18.95
CA ASN A 198 11.35 45.96 -19.97
C ASN A 198 10.63 45.76 -21.32
N LYS A 199 9.90 44.65 -21.52
CA LYS A 199 9.03 44.50 -22.69
C LYS A 199 7.71 45.22 -22.45
N LYS A 200 7.61 46.44 -22.97
CA LYS A 200 6.35 47.20 -23.04
C LYS A 200 5.23 46.29 -23.58
N PRO A 201 4.08 46.20 -22.89
CA PRO A 201 2.96 45.39 -23.35
C PRO A 201 2.57 45.86 -24.75
N GLN A 202 2.71 44.99 -25.75
CA GLN A 202 2.18 45.29 -27.07
C GLN A 202 0.65 45.28 -26.99
N PRO A 203 -0.04 46.26 -27.60
CA PRO A 203 -1.49 46.28 -27.65
C PRO A 203 -1.98 44.98 -28.28
N ALA A 204 -2.98 44.34 -27.66
CA ALA A 204 -3.63 43.17 -28.22
C ALA A 204 -4.09 43.50 -29.65
N MET A 205 -3.42 42.95 -30.65
CA MET A 205 -3.83 43.08 -32.05
C MET A 205 -5.17 42.38 -32.20
N ARG A 206 -6.25 43.17 -32.27
CA ARG A 206 -7.56 42.71 -32.73
C ARG A 206 -7.37 42.08 -34.11
N SER A 207 -7.53 40.77 -34.19
CA SER A 207 -7.60 40.04 -35.45
C SER A 207 -8.76 40.59 -36.28
N GLY A 208 -8.39 41.27 -37.37
CA GLY A 208 -9.31 41.83 -38.34
C GLY A 208 -10.11 40.74 -39.03
N ARG A 209 -11.42 40.94 -39.04
CA ARG A 209 -12.42 40.21 -39.81
C ARG A 209 -12.20 40.50 -41.29
N GLN A 210 -11.51 39.63 -42.02
CA GLN A 210 -11.55 39.58 -43.48
C GLN A 210 -12.11 38.24 -43.93
N GLY A 211 -13.30 38.30 -44.53
CA GLY A 211 -13.88 37.17 -45.23
C GLY A 211 -13.11 36.88 -46.51
N ARG A 212 -12.80 35.61 -46.75
CA ARG A 212 -12.60 35.05 -48.07
C ARG A 212 -12.89 33.55 -48.04
N SER A 213 -13.80 33.17 -48.92
CA SER A 213 -14.20 31.81 -49.23
C SER A 213 -13.06 31.03 -49.90
N SER A 214 -12.73 29.85 -49.37
CA SER A 214 -12.13 28.77 -50.16
C SER A 214 -12.15 27.44 -49.39
N LYS A 215 -12.70 26.42 -50.05
CA LYS A 215 -12.74 25.00 -49.67
C LYS A 215 -11.33 24.38 -49.70
N SER A 216 -11.02 23.49 -48.75
CA SER A 216 -10.12 22.30 -48.80
C SER A 216 -9.63 21.98 -47.38
N SER A 217 -10.10 20.91 -46.73
CA SER A 217 -9.48 19.57 -46.69
C SER A 217 -8.05 19.54 -46.14
N SER A 218 -7.90 19.32 -44.82
CA SER A 218 -7.05 18.27 -44.23
C SER A 218 -6.99 18.48 -42.71
N SER A 219 -7.60 17.55 -42.00
CA SER A 219 -7.63 17.46 -40.54
C SER A 219 -6.31 16.84 -40.08
N GLY A 220 -5.41 17.65 -39.52
CA GLY A 220 -4.22 17.20 -38.82
C GLY A 220 -4.38 17.50 -37.33
N ASP A 221 -5.12 16.65 -36.62
CA ASP A 221 -5.19 16.65 -35.16
C ASP A 221 -3.86 16.14 -34.61
N HIS A 222 -3.01 17.05 -34.15
CA HIS A 222 -1.95 16.73 -33.21
C HIS A 222 -2.54 16.62 -31.81
N SER A 223 -3.17 15.47 -31.55
CA SER A 223 -3.58 15.06 -30.21
C SER A 223 -2.33 14.70 -29.40
N THR A 224 -2.01 15.54 -28.42
CA THR A 224 -1.14 15.18 -27.30
C THR A 224 -1.78 14.03 -26.50
N PRO A 225 -1.03 12.99 -26.12
CA PRO A 225 -1.59 11.81 -25.46
C PRO A 225 -1.92 12.13 -24.00
N THR A 226 -3.20 12.33 -23.71
CA THR A 226 -3.71 12.37 -22.34
C THR A 226 -3.98 10.94 -21.88
N THR A 227 -2.94 10.27 -21.40
CA THR A 227 -3.03 8.90 -20.88
C THR A 227 -3.33 8.93 -19.39
N SER A 228 -4.58 8.67 -18.99
CA SER A 228 -4.93 7.96 -17.74
C SER A 228 -6.46 7.86 -17.60
N SER A 229 -7.12 7.19 -18.55
CA SER A 229 -8.41 6.59 -18.21
C SER A 229 -8.11 5.42 -17.26
N SER A 230 -8.28 5.63 -15.96
CA SER A 230 -8.22 4.56 -14.96
C SER A 230 -9.38 3.60 -15.22
N SER A 231 -9.19 2.67 -16.15
CA SER A 231 -10.13 1.57 -16.36
C SER A 231 -10.15 0.75 -15.07
N SER A 232 -11.36 0.46 -14.56
CA SER A 232 -11.51 -0.48 -13.46
C SER A 232 -10.87 -1.81 -13.87
N PRO A 233 -10.13 -2.48 -12.97
CA PRO A 233 -9.50 -3.75 -13.31
C PRO A 233 -10.57 -4.77 -13.70
N PRO A 234 -10.31 -5.58 -14.73
CA PRO A 234 -11.21 -6.66 -15.11
C PRO A 234 -11.20 -7.78 -14.05
N ASN A 235 -12.34 -8.45 -13.88
CA ASN A 235 -12.44 -9.59 -12.95
C ASN A 235 -11.61 -10.81 -13.40
N ALA A 236 -11.43 -10.96 -14.72
CA ALA A 236 -10.64 -12.01 -15.33
C ALA A 236 -10.16 -11.55 -16.71
N LEU A 237 -9.03 -12.09 -17.15
CA LEU A 237 -8.45 -11.83 -18.47
C LEU A 237 -8.01 -13.16 -19.09
N GLU A 238 -8.40 -13.39 -20.34
CA GLU A 238 -8.03 -14.62 -21.04
C GLU A 238 -6.50 -14.74 -21.16
N GLY A 239 -5.98 -15.95 -20.93
CA GLY A 239 -4.54 -16.23 -20.95
C GLY A 239 -3.75 -15.63 -19.79
N ARG A 240 -4.39 -14.95 -18.83
CA ARG A 240 -3.75 -14.35 -17.65
C ARG A 240 -4.43 -14.80 -16.37
N THR A 241 -3.68 -14.78 -15.28
CA THR A 241 -4.20 -15.00 -13.93
C THR A 241 -4.07 -13.72 -13.12
N MET A 242 -5.19 -13.30 -12.51
CA MET A 242 -5.21 -12.19 -11.57
C MET A 242 -4.53 -12.57 -10.25
N MET A 243 -3.63 -11.71 -9.82
CA MET A 243 -2.88 -11.82 -8.58
C MET A 243 -2.96 -10.52 -7.78
N TYR A 244 -2.89 -10.64 -6.45
CA TYR A 244 -3.22 -9.56 -5.54
C TYR A 244 -2.17 -9.40 -4.43
N LYS A 245 -1.92 -8.16 -4.03
CA LYS A 245 -1.14 -7.79 -2.83
C LYS A 245 -1.81 -6.60 -2.16
N GLY A 246 -2.07 -6.70 -0.85
CA GLY A 246 -2.65 -5.62 -0.05
C GLY A 246 -1.59 -4.93 0.80
N GLY A 247 -1.78 -3.65 1.11
CA GLY A 247 -0.89 -2.87 1.97
C GLY A 247 -1.17 -1.37 1.87
N SER A 248 -0.17 -0.55 2.21
CA SER A 248 -0.28 0.91 2.05
C SER A 248 -0.28 1.30 0.58
N GLU A 249 -1.08 2.30 0.22
CA GLU A 249 -1.15 2.86 -1.12
C GLU A 249 0.22 3.42 -1.52
N ALA A 250 0.91 4.13 -0.62
CA ALA A 250 2.21 4.71 -0.88
C ALA A 250 3.26 3.65 -1.26
N ARG A 251 3.36 2.56 -0.50
CA ARG A 251 4.31 1.47 -0.79
C ARG A 251 3.97 0.77 -2.09
N LEU A 252 2.71 0.45 -2.33
CA LEU A 252 2.28 -0.24 -3.54
C LEU A 252 2.44 0.65 -4.78
N GLN A 253 2.14 1.95 -4.68
CA GLN A 253 2.32 2.92 -5.75
C GLN A 253 3.80 3.10 -6.12
N ASN A 254 4.71 3.07 -5.14
CA ASN A 254 6.16 3.07 -5.38
C ASN A 254 6.64 1.81 -6.13
N GLY A 255 5.82 0.75 -6.14
CA GLY A 255 6.04 -0.46 -6.92
C GLY A 255 5.53 -0.41 -8.36
N ILE A 256 5.02 0.74 -8.83
CA ILE A 256 4.49 0.93 -10.18
C ILE A 256 5.22 2.09 -10.85
N ASP A 257 5.71 1.88 -12.07
CA ASP A 257 6.32 2.96 -12.86
C ASP A 257 5.31 3.74 -13.72
N GLU A 258 5.79 4.74 -14.46
CA GLU A 258 4.95 5.58 -15.33
C GLU A 258 4.30 4.78 -16.48
N ALA A 259 4.90 3.67 -16.89
CA ALA A 259 4.38 2.78 -17.92
C ALA A 259 3.35 1.76 -17.38
N GLN A 260 2.97 1.84 -16.10
CA GLN A 260 2.17 0.81 -15.43
C GLN A 260 2.86 -0.57 -15.44
N SER A 261 4.18 -0.59 -15.35
CA SER A 261 4.99 -1.78 -15.08
C SER A 261 5.27 -1.92 -13.59
N LEU A 262 5.72 -3.11 -13.18
CA LEU A 262 6.10 -3.39 -11.80
C LEU A 262 7.58 -3.04 -11.56
N LEU A 263 7.83 -2.19 -10.57
CA LEU A 263 9.15 -1.99 -9.98
C LEU A 263 9.36 -3.03 -8.87
N ILE A 264 9.69 -4.26 -9.28
CA ILE A 264 9.70 -5.45 -8.41
C ILE A 264 10.52 -5.26 -7.12
N GLY A 265 11.68 -4.60 -7.20
CA GLY A 265 12.54 -4.36 -6.04
C GLY A 265 11.89 -3.53 -4.93
N ARG A 266 10.84 -2.77 -5.25
CA ARG A 266 10.05 -1.97 -4.28
C ARG A 266 8.91 -2.77 -3.64
N LEU A 267 8.64 -3.98 -4.13
CA LEU A 267 7.52 -4.84 -3.70
C LEU A 267 7.97 -6.06 -2.88
N TYR A 268 9.27 -6.22 -2.65
CA TYR A 268 9.80 -7.29 -1.81
C TYR A 268 9.25 -7.22 -0.39
N SER A 269 9.05 -8.41 0.19
CA SER A 269 8.70 -8.57 1.58
C SER A 269 9.97 -8.62 2.44
N THR A 270 9.94 -7.99 3.61
CA THR A 270 11.08 -7.98 4.53
C THR A 270 11.35 -9.38 5.09
N ALA A 271 12.61 -9.80 5.07
CA ALA A 271 13.05 -11.08 5.61
C ALA A 271 13.01 -11.11 7.15
N PRO A 272 12.86 -12.30 7.76
CA PRO A 272 12.63 -13.59 7.12
C PRO A 272 11.17 -13.77 6.67
N THR A 273 10.98 -14.47 5.55
CA THR A 273 9.66 -14.82 4.98
C THR A 273 9.51 -16.33 4.85
N ASP A 274 8.33 -16.83 4.44
CA ASP A 274 8.01 -18.28 4.38
C ASP A 274 9.03 -19.11 3.59
N PHE A 275 9.65 -18.52 2.56
CA PHE A 275 10.58 -19.23 1.67
C PHE A 275 11.91 -18.50 1.50
N HIS A 276 12.39 -17.90 2.59
CA HIS A 276 13.63 -17.14 2.73
C HIS A 276 14.85 -17.94 3.28
N PRO A 277 15.26 -19.10 2.75
CA PRO A 277 16.49 -19.71 3.26
C PRO A 277 17.76 -19.09 2.63
N SER A 278 17.64 -18.32 1.55
CA SER A 278 18.82 -17.90 0.76
C SER A 278 18.73 -16.58 -0.04
N SER A 279 17.58 -15.91 -0.12
CA SER A 279 17.44 -14.65 -0.90
C SER A 279 16.45 -13.69 -0.28
N ASN A 280 16.85 -12.42 -0.12
CA ASN A 280 16.00 -11.30 0.32
C ASN A 280 15.08 -10.77 -0.79
N GLU A 281 15.21 -11.27 -2.01
CA GLU A 281 14.61 -10.68 -3.22
C GLU A 281 13.39 -11.49 -3.69
N LEU A 282 12.44 -11.73 -2.78
CA LEU A 282 11.26 -12.56 -3.07
C LEU A 282 10.00 -11.70 -3.22
N LEU A 283 9.30 -11.92 -4.34
CA LEU A 283 8.02 -11.28 -4.62
C LEU A 283 6.86 -12.22 -4.30
N TYR A 284 5.97 -11.77 -3.43
CA TYR A 284 4.81 -12.53 -2.97
C TYR A 284 3.50 -11.92 -3.48
N PHE A 285 2.67 -12.78 -4.07
CA PHE A 285 1.29 -12.49 -4.43
C PHE A 285 0.35 -13.59 -3.93
N THR A 286 -0.95 -13.30 -3.88
CA THR A 286 -1.99 -14.31 -3.68
C THR A 286 -3.01 -14.28 -4.82
N LYS A 287 -3.63 -15.41 -5.13
CA LYS A 287 -4.82 -15.47 -6.01
C LYS A 287 -6.11 -15.07 -5.26
N HIS A 288 -6.06 -14.98 -3.93
CA HIS A 288 -7.23 -14.74 -3.10
C HIS A 288 -7.40 -13.23 -2.85
N GLN A 289 -8.21 -12.56 -3.66
CA GLN A 289 -8.48 -11.12 -3.53
C GLN A 289 -8.92 -10.73 -2.12
N GLY A 290 -9.79 -11.53 -1.48
CA GLY A 290 -10.26 -11.29 -0.11
C GLY A 290 -9.13 -11.24 0.93
N VAL A 291 -8.04 -12.00 0.72
CA VAL A 291 -6.86 -11.93 1.58
C VAL A 291 -6.13 -10.61 1.40
N ALA A 292 -5.89 -10.19 0.15
CA ALA A 292 -5.27 -8.89 -0.11
C ALA A 292 -6.11 -7.72 0.43
N ILE A 293 -7.43 -7.76 0.28
CA ILE A 293 -8.34 -6.77 0.88
C ILE A 293 -8.22 -6.77 2.40
N LYS A 294 -8.12 -7.94 3.04
CA LYS A 294 -7.96 -8.03 4.50
C LYS A 294 -6.67 -7.36 4.98
N TYR A 295 -5.55 -7.56 4.27
CA TYR A 295 -4.28 -6.87 4.59
C TYR A 295 -4.37 -5.35 4.35
N ALA A 296 -5.03 -4.91 3.27
CA ALA A 296 -5.25 -3.49 3.02
C ALA A 296 -6.13 -2.85 4.12
N ARG A 297 -7.20 -3.53 4.53
CA ARG A 297 -8.05 -3.06 5.63
C ARG A 297 -7.28 -3.00 6.95
N TYR A 298 -6.48 -4.01 7.27
CA TYR A 298 -5.65 -4.00 8.47
C TYR A 298 -4.66 -2.83 8.48
N GLN A 299 -4.07 -2.49 7.32
CA GLN A 299 -3.26 -1.28 7.18
C GLN A 299 -4.06 -0.01 7.47
N ALA A 300 -5.24 0.13 6.88
CA ALA A 300 -6.08 1.32 7.03
C ALA A 300 -6.55 1.52 8.48
N GLU A 301 -6.83 0.44 9.22
CA GLU A 301 -7.25 0.53 10.62
C GLU A 301 -6.10 0.90 11.56
N ARG A 302 -4.90 0.35 11.35
CA ARG A 302 -3.72 0.68 12.16
C ARG A 302 -3.26 2.11 11.94
N LEU A 303 -3.24 2.58 10.70
CA LEU A 303 -2.69 3.89 10.36
C LEU A 303 -3.65 4.67 9.45
N PRO A 304 -4.76 5.22 9.99
CA PRO A 304 -5.85 5.83 9.19
C PRO A 304 -5.42 6.98 8.29
N ALA A 305 -4.38 7.71 8.68
CA ALA A 305 -3.78 8.79 7.88
C ALA A 305 -3.13 8.27 6.58
N VAL A 306 -2.69 7.02 6.56
CA VAL A 306 -2.04 6.37 5.43
C VAL A 306 -3.06 5.52 4.69
N LYS A 307 -3.41 5.97 3.48
CA LYS A 307 -4.34 5.23 2.61
C LYS A 307 -3.82 3.83 2.35
N ALA A 308 -4.74 2.87 2.31
CA ALA A 308 -4.45 1.50 1.92
C ALA A 308 -4.97 1.21 0.52
N ALA A 309 -4.39 0.20 -0.12
CA ALA A 309 -4.78 -0.22 -1.46
C ALA A 309 -4.54 -1.71 -1.67
N VAL A 310 -5.13 -2.22 -2.76
CA VAL A 310 -4.85 -3.53 -3.31
C VAL A 310 -4.19 -3.35 -4.67
N LEU A 311 -2.95 -3.81 -4.79
CA LEU A 311 -2.28 -3.99 -6.06
C LEU A 311 -2.85 -5.22 -6.75
N GLN A 312 -3.38 -5.04 -7.96
CA GLN A 312 -3.89 -6.10 -8.82
C GLN A 312 -2.99 -6.22 -10.05
N VAL A 313 -2.60 -7.45 -10.38
CA VAL A 313 -1.72 -7.72 -11.52
C VAL A 313 -2.27 -8.89 -12.31
N ALA A 314 -2.41 -8.73 -13.63
CA ALA A 314 -2.77 -9.84 -14.51
C ALA A 314 -1.51 -10.45 -15.13
N ILE A 315 -1.04 -11.57 -14.57
CA ILE A 315 0.20 -12.22 -15.01
C ILE A 315 -0.12 -13.25 -16.11
N PRO A 316 0.60 -13.29 -17.25
CA PRO A 316 0.41 -14.34 -18.26
C PRO A 316 0.56 -15.73 -17.66
N ASN A 317 -0.35 -16.63 -18.03
CA ASN A 317 -0.35 -18.01 -17.52
C ASN A 317 0.95 -18.73 -17.88
N SER A 318 1.55 -18.43 -19.04
CA SER A 318 2.85 -18.99 -19.45
C SER A 318 3.99 -18.70 -18.46
N LEU A 319 3.90 -17.63 -17.66
CA LEU A 319 4.92 -17.25 -16.68
C LEU A 319 4.70 -17.86 -15.29
N ILE A 320 3.62 -18.60 -15.08
CA ILE A 320 3.27 -19.17 -13.77
C ILE A 320 2.75 -20.61 -13.84
N ASN A 321 2.48 -21.15 -15.03
CA ASN A 321 1.98 -22.52 -15.21
C ASN A 321 3.05 -23.58 -14.94
N ASP A 322 4.33 -23.22 -15.01
CA ASP A 322 5.47 -24.06 -14.65
C ASP A 322 5.81 -23.97 -13.15
N ALA A 323 4.95 -23.33 -12.35
CA ALA A 323 5.17 -23.18 -10.93
C ALA A 323 5.31 -24.52 -10.23
N ARG A 324 6.29 -24.60 -9.33
CA ARG A 324 6.47 -25.76 -8.47
C ARG A 324 5.58 -25.62 -7.25
N GLU A 325 4.84 -26.66 -6.94
CA GLU A 325 4.01 -26.71 -5.74
C GLU A 325 4.76 -27.37 -4.57
N ILE A 326 4.60 -26.83 -3.36
CA ILE A 326 5.15 -27.44 -2.14
C ILE A 326 4.10 -27.46 -1.04
N TYR A 327 3.83 -28.65 -0.49
CA TYR A 327 2.86 -28.89 0.57
C TYR A 327 3.35 -29.98 1.53
N GLY A 328 2.60 -30.22 2.61
CA GLY A 328 2.88 -31.29 3.57
C GLY A 328 4.22 -31.08 4.29
N ASP A 329 4.98 -32.16 4.47
CA ASP A 329 6.22 -32.13 5.24
C ASP A 329 7.31 -31.29 4.57
N ASN A 330 7.43 -31.32 3.24
CA ASN A 330 8.38 -30.46 2.53
C ASN A 330 8.08 -28.97 2.75
N TRP A 331 6.81 -28.59 2.81
CA TRP A 331 6.42 -27.21 3.14
C TRP A 331 6.82 -26.85 4.57
N ARG A 332 6.54 -27.72 5.53
CA ARG A 332 6.93 -27.50 6.94
C ARG A 332 8.43 -27.34 7.07
N ASP A 333 9.18 -28.22 6.41
CA ASP A 333 10.64 -28.19 6.37
C ASP A 333 11.16 -26.87 5.82
N LEU A 334 10.60 -26.41 4.70
CA LEU A 334 11.06 -25.18 4.05
C LEU A 334 10.73 -23.94 4.87
N VAL A 335 9.50 -23.83 5.38
CA VAL A 335 9.08 -22.70 6.24
C VAL A 335 9.91 -22.68 7.52
N TRP A 336 10.10 -23.84 8.16
CA TRP A 336 10.94 -23.97 9.35
C TRP A 336 12.36 -23.49 9.08
N ASN A 337 13.01 -23.97 8.01
CA ASN A 337 14.36 -23.54 7.66
C ASN A 337 14.44 -22.08 7.22
N SER A 338 13.35 -21.48 6.73
CA SER A 338 13.32 -20.10 6.25
C SER A 338 13.08 -19.08 7.36
N ARG A 339 12.20 -19.39 8.32
CA ARG A 339 11.83 -18.48 9.41
C ARG A 339 12.59 -18.74 10.71
N ASN A 340 13.20 -19.91 10.90
CA ASN A 340 13.89 -20.21 12.16
C ASN A 340 15.29 -19.55 12.21
N GLN A 341 15.34 -18.38 12.83
CA GLN A 341 16.56 -17.58 12.97
C GLN A 341 17.65 -18.29 13.78
N ARG A 342 17.31 -19.24 14.67
CA ARG A 342 18.32 -20.03 15.39
C ARG A 342 19.10 -20.95 14.46
N LEU A 343 18.45 -21.47 13.42
CA LEU A 343 19.15 -22.28 12.41
C LEU A 343 20.13 -21.42 11.63
N HIS A 344 19.71 -20.22 11.23
CA HIS A 344 20.56 -19.26 10.50
C HIS A 344 21.75 -18.80 11.36
N ALA A 345 21.51 -18.43 12.62
CA ALA A 345 22.55 -18.04 13.56
C ALA A 345 23.59 -19.16 13.81
N ARG A 346 23.20 -20.43 13.65
CA ARG A 346 24.09 -21.59 13.75
C ARG A 346 24.74 -21.98 12.42
N GLY A 347 24.46 -21.26 11.33
CA GLY A 347 24.95 -21.59 10.00
C GLY A 347 24.43 -22.93 9.48
N ILE A 348 23.28 -23.40 9.98
CA ILE A 348 22.68 -24.65 9.50
C ILE A 348 22.21 -24.44 8.08
N ARG A 349 22.74 -25.27 7.17
CA ARG A 349 22.43 -25.19 5.74
C ARG A 349 21.06 -25.80 5.44
N LEU A 350 20.42 -25.27 4.41
CA LEU A 350 19.19 -25.82 3.87
C LEU A 350 19.37 -27.29 3.45
N PRO A 351 18.50 -28.22 3.92
CA PRO A 351 18.51 -29.61 3.50
C PRO A 351 18.46 -29.80 1.96
N ASN A 352 19.16 -30.82 1.47
CA ASN A 352 19.30 -31.05 0.02
C ASN A 352 17.96 -31.32 -0.69
N HIS A 353 17.01 -31.97 -0.02
CA HIS A 353 15.69 -32.24 -0.60
C HIS A 353 14.85 -30.98 -0.80
N LEU A 354 15.23 -29.86 -0.16
CA LEU A 354 14.53 -28.58 -0.28
C LEU A 354 15.09 -27.67 -1.37
N ARG A 355 16.34 -27.90 -1.80
CA ARG A 355 16.99 -27.10 -2.86
C ARG A 355 16.14 -26.94 -4.13
N PRO A 356 15.42 -27.98 -4.61
CA PRO A 356 14.60 -27.81 -5.79
C PRO A 356 13.49 -26.76 -5.62
N PHE A 357 13.04 -26.46 -4.40
CA PHE A 357 11.98 -25.47 -4.13
C PHE A 357 12.50 -24.04 -3.94
N THR A 358 13.82 -23.87 -3.79
CA THR A 358 14.46 -22.55 -3.62
C THR A 358 15.21 -22.09 -4.85
N SER A 359 15.24 -22.94 -5.89
CA SER A 359 15.90 -22.69 -7.17
C SER A 359 14.91 -22.66 -8.34
N CYS A 360 13.60 -22.72 -8.08
CA CYS A 360 12.58 -22.66 -9.12
C CYS A 360 12.16 -21.21 -9.37
N ASP A 361 11.71 -20.88 -10.57
CA ASP A 361 11.29 -19.52 -10.92
C ASP A 361 10.04 -19.07 -10.13
N VAL A 362 9.07 -19.97 -10.02
CA VAL A 362 7.80 -19.72 -9.31
C VAL A 362 7.51 -20.88 -8.37
N LEU A 363 7.23 -20.55 -7.11
CA LEU A 363 6.79 -21.49 -6.09
C LEU A 363 5.35 -21.16 -5.66
N VAL A 364 4.50 -22.18 -5.56
CA VAL A 364 3.13 -22.06 -5.03
C VAL A 364 3.03 -22.88 -3.75
N SER A 365 2.49 -22.25 -2.71
CA SER A 365 2.34 -22.92 -1.43
C SER A 365 1.29 -22.26 -0.53
N ASN A 366 1.08 -22.83 0.65
CA ASN A 366 0.21 -22.26 1.68
C ASN A 366 0.90 -21.09 2.40
N LEU A 367 0.11 -20.12 2.86
CA LEU A 367 0.56 -19.03 3.72
C LEU A 367 0.71 -19.50 5.17
N CYS A 368 1.89 -19.32 5.76
CA CYS A 368 2.14 -19.60 7.18
C CYS A 368 1.55 -18.49 8.06
N THR A 369 0.92 -18.88 9.17
CA THR A 369 0.32 -17.93 10.13
C THR A 369 1.12 -17.76 11.41
N ASP A 370 2.20 -18.51 11.61
CA ASP A 370 3.01 -18.39 12.81
C ASP A 370 4.13 -17.36 12.59
N ALA A 371 4.24 -16.40 13.52
CA ALA A 371 5.30 -15.42 13.54
C ALA A 371 6.70 -16.06 13.55
N THR A 372 7.66 -15.37 12.93
CA THR A 372 9.08 -15.78 12.88
C THR A 372 9.65 -16.02 14.28
N GLU A 373 9.33 -15.15 15.23
CA GLU A 373 9.79 -15.21 16.61
C GLU A 373 9.24 -16.44 17.32
N LYS A 374 7.97 -16.80 17.08
CA LYS A 374 7.36 -18.04 17.60
C LYS A 374 8.11 -19.27 17.12
N ILE A 375 8.33 -19.34 15.81
CA ILE A 375 9.04 -20.45 15.14
C ILE A 375 10.47 -20.56 15.68
N SER A 376 11.13 -19.43 15.90
CA SER A 376 12.51 -19.40 16.36
C SER A 376 12.64 -19.73 17.85
N THR A 377 11.75 -19.22 18.71
CA THR A 377 11.98 -19.23 20.17
C THR A 377 11.20 -20.30 20.92
N ARG A 378 9.94 -20.58 20.53
CA ARG A 378 9.02 -21.42 21.32
C ARG A 378 8.70 -22.74 20.66
N MET A 379 8.58 -22.74 19.34
CA MET A 379 8.24 -23.95 18.61
C MET A 379 9.39 -24.95 18.71
N THR A 380 9.06 -26.21 18.98
CA THR A 380 10.05 -27.29 19.11
C THR A 380 10.05 -28.21 17.90
N ASP A 381 8.89 -28.34 17.25
CA ASP A 381 8.68 -29.20 16.10
C ASP A 381 7.94 -28.46 14.96
N LYS A 382 8.43 -28.62 13.73
CA LYS A 382 7.85 -28.04 12.51
C LYS A 382 6.43 -28.53 12.19
N SER A 383 6.00 -29.66 12.75
CA SER A 383 4.62 -30.17 12.66
C SER A 383 3.60 -29.25 13.34
N GLU A 384 4.04 -28.39 14.26
CA GLU A 384 3.21 -27.39 14.93
C GLU A 384 2.81 -26.23 14.01
N LEU A 385 3.52 -26.02 12.88
CA LEU A 385 3.27 -24.93 11.95
C LEU A 385 1.82 -24.91 11.45
N LYS A 386 1.20 -23.73 11.52
CA LYS A 386 -0.17 -23.46 11.11
C LYS A 386 -0.22 -22.79 9.74
N MET A 387 -1.29 -23.10 9.02
CA MET A 387 -1.59 -22.58 7.68
C MET A 387 -2.81 -21.68 7.75
N SER A 388 -2.80 -20.58 6.99
CA SER A 388 -3.94 -19.70 6.85
C SER A 388 -5.07 -20.38 6.08
N LYS A 389 -6.31 -20.11 6.50
CA LYS A 389 -7.53 -20.64 5.89
C LYS A 389 -8.51 -19.51 5.61
N LEU A 390 -9.21 -19.63 4.49
CA LEU A 390 -10.37 -18.82 4.13
C LEU A 390 -11.57 -19.20 5.02
N PRO A 391 -12.62 -18.35 5.08
CA PRO A 391 -13.84 -18.65 5.85
C PRO A 391 -14.53 -19.97 5.49
N ASN A 392 -14.38 -20.43 4.24
CA ASN A 392 -14.90 -21.72 3.78
C ASN A 392 -13.98 -22.92 4.12
N GLY A 393 -12.92 -22.70 4.90
CA GLY A 393 -11.95 -23.72 5.30
C GLY A 393 -10.87 -24.05 4.27
N ALA A 394 -10.94 -23.51 3.04
CA ALA A 394 -9.91 -23.70 2.04
C ALA A 394 -8.61 -23.01 2.46
N LYS A 395 -7.46 -23.60 2.12
CA LYS A 395 -6.15 -23.04 2.46
C LYS A 395 -5.86 -21.81 1.62
N VAL A 396 -5.32 -20.77 2.24
CA VAL A 396 -4.83 -19.59 1.52
C VAL A 396 -3.51 -19.94 0.85
N THR A 397 -3.43 -19.67 -0.46
CA THR A 397 -2.22 -19.87 -1.26
C THR A 397 -1.48 -18.56 -1.52
N GLN A 398 -0.17 -18.67 -1.68
CA GLN A 398 0.73 -17.62 -2.11
C GLN A 398 1.58 -18.10 -3.29
N HIS A 399 1.86 -17.20 -4.21
CA HIS A 399 2.74 -17.37 -5.37
C HIS A 399 3.98 -16.54 -5.13
N VAL A 400 5.14 -17.18 -5.25
CA VAL A 400 6.43 -16.62 -4.86
C VAL A 400 7.32 -16.65 -6.08
N ILE A 401 7.64 -15.47 -6.60
CA ILE A 401 8.52 -15.33 -7.76
C ILE A 401 9.94 -15.18 -7.22
N GLN A 402 10.78 -16.21 -7.44
CA GLN A 402 12.07 -16.31 -6.75
C GLN A 402 13.24 -15.77 -7.57
N THR A 403 13.25 -15.99 -8.89
CA THR A 403 14.38 -15.64 -9.73
C THR A 403 14.23 -14.25 -10.33
N LEU A 404 15.33 -13.50 -10.39
CA LEU A 404 15.36 -12.18 -11.00
C LEU A 404 14.95 -12.22 -12.49
N SER A 405 15.28 -13.30 -13.20
CA SER A 405 14.86 -13.51 -14.60
C SER A 405 13.33 -13.52 -14.70
N ARG A 406 12.66 -14.38 -13.91
CA ARG A 406 11.20 -14.47 -13.95
C ARG A 406 10.52 -13.19 -13.46
N GLN A 407 11.09 -12.52 -12.45
CA GLN A 407 10.61 -11.22 -11.99
C GLN A 407 10.67 -10.16 -13.10
N THR A 408 11.76 -10.13 -13.87
CA THR A 408 11.96 -9.20 -14.99
C THR A 408 10.98 -9.49 -16.13
N GLU A 409 10.79 -10.77 -16.47
CA GLU A 409 9.79 -11.20 -17.46
C GLU A 409 8.37 -10.78 -17.06
N ILE A 410 8.01 -11.00 -15.78
CA ILE A 410 6.70 -10.58 -15.25
C ILE A 410 6.55 -9.07 -15.37
N ALA A 411 7.50 -8.28 -14.86
CA ALA A 411 7.43 -6.82 -14.96
C ALA A 411 7.22 -6.33 -16.40
N THR A 412 7.97 -6.91 -17.35
CA THR A 412 7.88 -6.58 -18.77
C THR A 412 6.52 -6.97 -19.37
N GLN A 413 6.00 -8.15 -19.04
CA GLN A 413 4.77 -8.70 -19.63
C GLN A 413 3.48 -8.21 -18.94
N THR A 414 3.60 -7.52 -17.81
CA THR A 414 2.48 -6.90 -17.08
C THR A 414 2.33 -5.40 -17.36
N VAL A 415 3.13 -4.80 -18.24
CA VAL A 415 2.96 -3.39 -18.66
C VAL A 415 1.52 -3.16 -19.14
N GLY A 416 0.81 -2.20 -18.51
CA GLY A 416 -0.60 -1.92 -18.77
C GLY A 416 -1.60 -2.93 -18.19
N PHE A 417 -1.12 -3.90 -17.42
CA PHE A 417 -1.90 -4.93 -16.71
C PHE A 417 -1.65 -4.91 -15.20
N VAL A 418 -1.35 -3.72 -14.68
CA VAL A 418 -1.16 -3.42 -13.25
C VAL A 418 -2.17 -2.35 -12.88
N TRP A 419 -2.90 -2.57 -11.78
CA TRP A 419 -3.86 -1.61 -11.26
C TRP A 419 -3.64 -1.44 -9.77
N LEU A 420 -3.68 -0.20 -9.31
CA LEU A 420 -3.76 0.12 -7.89
C LEU A 420 -5.20 0.49 -7.56
N VAL A 421 -5.86 -0.34 -6.74
CA VAL A 421 -7.25 -0.09 -6.33
C VAL A 421 -7.24 0.41 -4.89
N PRO A 422 -7.60 1.68 -4.64
CA PRO A 422 -7.72 2.21 -3.29
C PRO A 422 -8.70 1.36 -2.47
N TYR A 423 -8.32 1.07 -1.23
CA TYR A 423 -9.24 0.49 -0.26
C TYR A 423 -10.16 1.60 0.25
N ILE A 424 -11.46 1.42 0.05
CA ILE A 424 -12.48 2.33 0.57
C ILE A 424 -13.20 1.56 1.69
N PRO A 425 -13.11 2.02 2.94
CA PRO A 425 -13.90 1.45 4.03
C PRO A 425 -15.38 1.49 3.62
N SER A 426 -16.03 0.34 3.61
CA SER A 426 -17.47 0.29 3.35
C SER A 426 -18.19 1.02 4.50
N GLU A 427 -18.96 2.06 4.19
CA GLU A 427 -19.75 2.83 5.18
C GLU A 427 -20.76 1.98 5.99
N HIS A 428 -20.90 0.69 5.66
CA HIS A 428 -21.90 -0.22 6.20
C HIS A 428 -21.47 -0.95 7.49
N GLY A 429 -20.51 -0.42 8.24
CA GLY A 429 -20.10 -0.96 9.56
C GLY A 429 -21.10 -0.73 10.70
N ASN A 430 -22.23 -0.08 10.46
CA ASN A 430 -23.24 0.23 11.50
C ASN A 430 -24.39 -0.79 11.62
N GLU A 431 -24.35 -1.92 10.92
CA GLU A 431 -25.19 -3.06 11.31
C GLU A 431 -24.54 -3.77 12.50
N LYS A 432 -24.80 -3.22 13.70
CA LYS A 432 -24.56 -3.86 14.99
C LYS A 432 -25.12 -5.29 14.94
N LYS A 433 -24.25 -6.28 15.15
CA LYS A 433 -24.64 -7.61 15.63
C LYS A 433 -24.82 -7.60 17.13
#